data_AF-A0A968WIW5-F1
#
_entry.id   AF-A0A968WIW5-F1
#
_cell.length_a   1.000
_cell.length_b   1.000
_cell.length_c   1.000
_cell.angle_alpha   90.00
_cell.angle_beta   90.00
_cell.angle_gamma   90.00
#
_symmetry.space_group_name_H-M   'P 1'
#
loop_
_entity.id
_entity.type
_entity.pdbx_description
1 polymer ?
#
loop_
_entity_poly.entity_id
_entity_poly.type
_entity_poly.pdbx_seq_one_letter_code
_entity_poly.pdbx_strand_id
1 'polypeptide(L)'
;PVSLYYAGTSVENAQPLVVIQADSPSGTALNLGGGIVGDFVGSFSAASKPILTVGVGEKVNLQIMDLITPFNADAFNDKLRIINVEYTFDNKVTLLDRWGVVVKTWSNFRNYDDPTNPSGDAFDFTRLSPGNYICVLEYRLTQDSPREKLTQMITVLKGK
;
A
#
# COMPACT_ATOMS: atom_id res chain seq x y z
N PRO A 1 -10.48 12.56 16.81
CA PRO A 1 -9.75 11.28 17.00
C PRO A 1 -9.99 10.76 18.42
N VAL A 2 -9.90 9.46 18.65
CA VAL A 2 -10.09 8.83 19.96
C VAL A 2 -8.96 7.83 20.22
N SER A 3 -8.72 7.52 21.49
CA SER A 3 -7.71 6.55 21.90
C SER A 3 -8.32 5.59 22.91
N LEU A 4 -8.22 4.30 22.65
CA LEU A 4 -8.77 3.25 23.49
C LEU A 4 -7.63 2.45 24.11
N TYR A 5 -7.71 2.21 25.41
CA TYR A 5 -6.76 1.35 26.11
C TYR A 5 -6.93 -0.10 25.67
N TYR A 6 -5.81 -0.78 25.45
CA TYR A 6 -5.74 -2.17 25.05
C TYR A 6 -4.65 -2.87 25.90
N ALA A 7 -5.06 -3.79 26.77
CA ALA A 7 -4.13 -4.62 27.51
C ALA A 7 -3.50 -5.64 26.53
N GLY A 8 -2.20 -5.49 26.25
CA GLY A 8 -1.39 -6.15 25.21
C GLY A 8 -1.38 -7.68 25.12
N THR A 9 -2.30 -8.40 25.77
CA THR A 9 -2.27 -9.85 25.97
C THR A 9 -3.24 -10.67 25.10
N SER A 10 -3.99 -10.07 24.17
CA SER A 10 -5.11 -10.77 23.49
C SER A 10 -5.12 -10.76 21.97
N VAL A 11 -4.14 -10.16 21.30
CA VAL A 11 -4.13 -10.02 19.84
C VAL A 11 -2.77 -10.48 19.36
N GLU A 12 -2.76 -11.61 18.65
CA GLU A 12 -1.57 -12.10 17.96
C GLU A 12 -1.06 -10.98 17.02
N ASN A 13 0.23 -10.64 17.16
CA ASN A 13 0.93 -9.51 16.52
C ASN A 13 0.87 -9.44 14.98
N ALA A 14 0.06 -10.26 14.31
CA ALA A 14 -0.02 -10.33 12.86
C ALA A 14 -0.98 -9.30 12.23
N GLN A 15 -2.02 -8.87 12.95
CA GLN A 15 -3.08 -8.02 12.39
C GLN A 15 -3.14 -6.63 13.05
N PRO A 16 -3.33 -5.55 12.27
CA PRO A 16 -3.36 -4.19 12.81
C PRO A 16 -4.59 -3.99 13.70
N LEU A 17 -4.41 -3.32 14.83
CA LEU A 17 -5.52 -2.92 15.69
C LEU A 17 -6.09 -1.59 15.23
N VAL A 18 -7.42 -1.54 15.14
CA VAL A 18 -8.15 -0.37 14.68
C VAL A 18 -9.23 0.02 15.68
N VAL A 19 -9.63 1.29 15.67
CA VAL A 19 -10.82 1.72 16.39
C VAL A 19 -12.02 1.55 15.48
N ILE A 20 -13.06 0.87 15.95
CA ILE A 20 -14.34 0.76 15.27
C ILE A 20 -15.42 1.50 16.06
N GLN A 21 -16.38 2.07 15.34
CA GLN A 21 -17.49 2.81 15.91
C GLN A 21 -18.87 2.33 15.41
N ALA A 22 -19.89 2.37 16.26
CA ALA A 22 -21.25 1.96 15.90
C ALA A 22 -22.32 2.82 16.61
N ASP A 23 -23.52 2.89 16.03
CA ASP A 23 -24.66 3.62 16.62
C ASP A 23 -25.38 2.78 17.68
N SER A 24 -25.32 1.45 17.55
CA SER A 24 -25.93 0.49 18.46
C SER A 24 -25.12 -0.82 18.47
N PRO A 25 -25.28 -1.68 19.50
CA PRO A 25 -24.50 -2.92 19.62
C PRO A 25 -24.70 -3.92 18.47
N SER A 26 -25.83 -3.84 17.76
CA SER A 26 -26.17 -4.67 16.60
C SER A 26 -26.10 -3.90 15.27
N GLY A 27 -25.62 -2.65 15.29
CA GLY A 27 -25.52 -1.81 14.11
C GLY A 27 -24.26 -2.05 13.28
N THR A 28 -24.22 -1.49 12.08
CA THR A 28 -23.02 -1.53 11.22
C THR A 28 -21.85 -0.82 11.90
N ALA A 29 -20.79 -1.57 12.15
CA ALA A 29 -19.53 -1.03 12.62
C ALA A 29 -18.78 -0.32 11.48
N LEU A 30 -18.25 0.86 11.77
CA LEU A 30 -17.42 1.64 10.86
C LEU A 30 -15.99 1.68 11.38
N ASN A 31 -15.03 1.31 10.53
CA ASN A 31 -13.61 1.31 10.86
C ASN A 31 -13.05 2.74 10.75
N LEU A 32 -12.51 3.28 11.85
CA LEU A 32 -11.85 4.59 11.93
C LEU A 32 -10.33 4.52 11.70
N GLY A 33 -9.84 3.35 11.31
CA GLY A 33 -8.43 3.00 11.30
C GLY A 33 -7.86 2.89 12.71
N GLY A 34 -6.58 2.58 12.79
CA GLY A 34 -5.88 2.78 14.05
C GLY A 34 -4.43 2.34 14.03
N GLY A 35 -3.70 2.87 15.01
CA GLY A 35 -2.30 2.59 15.26
C GLY A 35 -2.05 2.43 16.75
N ILE A 36 -1.08 1.58 17.08
CA ILE A 36 -0.73 1.27 18.47
C ILE A 36 0.37 2.22 18.93
N VAL A 37 0.17 2.86 20.08
CA VAL A 37 1.19 3.66 20.78
C VAL A 37 1.18 3.25 22.25
N GLY A 38 2.17 2.46 22.67
CA GLY A 38 2.16 1.83 23.99
C GLY A 38 0.96 0.90 24.14
N ASP A 39 0.20 1.04 25.23
CA ASP A 39 -1.00 0.25 25.53
C ASP A 39 -2.29 0.86 24.96
N PHE A 40 -2.19 1.71 23.95
CA PHE A 40 -3.33 2.42 23.38
C PHE A 40 -3.44 2.22 21.88
N VAL A 41 -4.67 2.06 21.41
CA VAL A 41 -5.04 2.08 19.99
C VAL A 41 -5.68 3.43 19.71
N GLY A 42 -4.98 4.29 18.97
CA GLY A 42 -5.50 5.59 18.51
C GLY A 42 -6.21 5.45 17.17
N SER A 43 -7.34 6.10 16.99
CA SER A 43 -8.05 6.19 15.70
C SER A 43 -7.38 7.21 14.78
N PHE A 44 -7.37 6.94 13.47
CA PHE A 44 -6.91 7.91 12.47
C PHE A 44 -8.01 8.95 12.20
N SER A 45 -9.25 8.49 12.08
CA SER A 45 -10.42 9.36 11.86
C SER A 45 -11.08 9.78 13.17
N ALA A 46 -11.87 10.87 13.15
CA ALA A 46 -12.62 11.30 14.31
C ALA A 46 -13.82 10.37 14.60
N ALA A 47 -14.03 10.06 15.88
CA ALA A 47 -15.24 9.38 16.31
C ALA A 47 -16.44 10.32 16.25
N SER A 48 -17.55 9.80 15.75
CA SER A 48 -18.84 10.48 15.65
C SER A 48 -19.99 9.66 16.24
N LYS A 49 -19.75 8.40 16.61
CA LYS A 49 -20.77 7.48 17.13
C LYS A 49 -20.49 7.11 18.60
N PRO A 50 -21.54 6.75 19.37
CA PRO A 50 -21.42 6.57 20.82
C PRO A 50 -20.68 5.30 21.23
N ILE A 51 -20.74 4.22 20.43
CA ILE A 51 -20.06 2.98 20.75
C ILE A 51 -18.71 3.00 20.06
N LEU A 52 -17.65 2.81 20.84
CA LEU A 52 -16.27 2.71 20.40
C LEU A 52 -15.64 1.45 20.98
N THR A 53 -14.98 0.67 20.14
CA THR A 53 -14.21 -0.48 20.60
C THR A 53 -12.99 -0.71 19.71
N VAL A 54 -12.09 -1.56 20.16
CA VAL A 54 -10.93 -2.00 19.39
C VAL A 54 -11.35 -3.20 18.55
N GLY A 55 -11.17 -3.10 17.25
CA GLY A 55 -11.33 -4.19 16.29
C GLY A 55 -9.99 -4.62 15.72
N VAL A 56 -10.01 -5.76 15.03
CA VAL A 56 -8.89 -6.21 14.22
C VAL A 56 -9.14 -5.73 12.79
N GLY A 57 -8.20 -4.97 12.25
CA GLY A 57 -8.27 -4.40 10.91
C GLY A 57 -7.78 -5.39 9.85
N GLU A 58 -8.27 -5.21 8.63
CA GLU A 58 -7.74 -5.91 7.47
C GLU A 58 -6.31 -5.43 7.18
N LYS A 59 -5.39 -6.37 7.00
CA LYS A 59 -4.03 -6.07 6.56
C LYS A 59 -3.99 -6.15 5.03
N VAL A 60 -3.93 -4.99 4.38
CA VAL A 60 -3.64 -4.95 2.94
C VAL A 60 -2.15 -5.28 2.77
N ASN A 61 -1.87 -6.47 2.26
CA ASN A 61 -0.49 -6.86 1.96
C ASN A 61 -0.09 -6.31 0.59
N LEU A 62 0.61 -5.17 0.59
CA LEU A 62 1.19 -4.58 -0.62
C LEU A 62 2.52 -5.25 -0.92
N GLN A 63 2.71 -5.67 -2.17
CA GLN A 63 3.94 -6.32 -2.60
C GLN A 63 4.38 -5.77 -3.95
N ILE A 64 5.65 -5.35 -4.05
CA ILE A 64 6.26 -4.95 -5.32
C ILE A 64 6.78 -6.23 -5.99
N MET A 65 6.45 -6.45 -7.25
CA MET A 65 7.05 -7.54 -8.02
C MET A 65 8.52 -7.20 -8.31
N ASP A 66 9.40 -8.16 -8.03
CA ASP A 66 10.85 -7.99 -8.05
C ASP A 66 11.48 -8.18 -9.43
N LEU A 67 10.70 -8.53 -10.45
CA LEU A 67 11.20 -8.84 -11.78
C LEU A 67 10.41 -8.10 -12.85
N ILE A 68 11.15 -7.45 -13.76
CA ILE A 68 10.63 -6.89 -15.01
C ILE A 68 11.43 -7.50 -16.18
N THR A 69 10.73 -8.07 -17.16
CA THR A 69 11.30 -8.69 -18.35
C THR A 69 10.75 -8.09 -19.64
N PRO A 70 10.98 -6.78 -19.91
CA PRO A 70 10.30 -6.06 -20.99
C PRO A 70 10.70 -6.50 -22.41
N PHE A 71 11.57 -7.51 -22.53
CA PHE A 71 12.09 -8.04 -23.78
C PHE A 71 11.62 -9.47 -24.05
N ASN A 72 10.86 -10.08 -23.13
CA ASN A 72 10.28 -11.39 -23.33
C ASN A 72 8.89 -11.20 -23.92
N ALA A 73 8.56 -11.91 -25.00
CA ALA A 73 7.25 -11.82 -25.65
C ALA A 73 6.10 -12.49 -24.85
N ASP A 74 6.24 -12.64 -23.54
CA ASP A 74 5.26 -13.31 -22.68
C ASP A 74 4.21 -12.36 -22.07
N ALA A 75 4.42 -11.04 -22.17
CA ALA A 75 3.52 -9.98 -21.71
C ALA A 75 3.22 -9.95 -20.20
N PHE A 76 3.72 -10.91 -19.41
CA PHE A 76 3.35 -11.07 -17.99
C PHE A 76 4.18 -10.17 -17.07
N ASN A 77 5.47 -10.02 -17.36
CA ASN A 77 6.40 -9.26 -16.51
C ASN A 77 7.03 -8.06 -17.23
N ASP A 78 6.42 -7.57 -18.31
CA ASP A 78 7.03 -6.52 -19.12
C ASP A 78 7.02 -5.14 -18.45
N LYS A 79 6.27 -4.98 -17.36
CA LYS A 79 6.01 -3.71 -16.71
C LYS A 79 6.10 -3.86 -15.19
N LEU A 80 6.30 -2.74 -14.51
CA LEU A 80 6.19 -2.70 -13.05
C LEU A 80 4.78 -3.11 -12.61
N ARG A 81 4.72 -4.03 -11.65
CA ARG A 81 3.48 -4.49 -11.02
C ARG A 81 3.60 -4.45 -9.52
N ILE A 82 2.57 -3.91 -8.87
CA ILE A 82 2.44 -3.84 -7.41
C ILE A 82 1.12 -4.51 -7.04
N ILE A 83 1.18 -5.60 -6.29
CA ILE A 83 0.01 -6.36 -5.83
C ILE A 83 -0.77 -5.52 -4.82
N ASN A 84 -2.10 -5.49 -4.96
CA ASN A 84 -3.06 -4.80 -4.08
C ASN A 84 -2.93 -3.26 -4.05
N VAL A 85 -2.23 -2.64 -5.01
CA VAL A 85 -2.06 -1.18 -5.07
C VAL A 85 -3.37 -0.43 -5.25
N GLU A 86 -4.39 -1.07 -5.83
CA GLU A 86 -5.75 -0.57 -6.01
C GLU A 86 -6.49 -0.30 -4.70
N TYR A 87 -6.11 -0.97 -3.61
CA TYR A 87 -6.68 -0.76 -2.28
C TYR A 87 -6.09 0.47 -1.57
N THR A 88 -5.11 1.15 -2.18
CA THR A 88 -4.57 2.40 -1.64
C THR A 88 -5.47 3.59 -1.99
N PHE A 89 -5.74 4.44 -1.00
CA PHE A 89 -6.46 5.70 -1.19
C PHE A 89 -5.66 6.66 -2.07
N ASP A 90 -4.40 6.91 -1.68
CA ASP A 90 -3.40 7.58 -2.50
C ASP A 90 -2.08 6.81 -2.46
N ASN A 91 -1.30 6.94 -3.52
CA ASN A 91 0.06 6.42 -3.54
C ASN A 91 0.98 7.23 -4.46
N LYS A 92 2.27 7.06 -4.24
CA LYS A 92 3.33 7.58 -5.08
C LYS A 92 4.37 6.48 -5.25
N VAL A 93 4.69 6.17 -6.50
CA VAL A 93 5.71 5.18 -6.84
C VAL A 93 6.90 5.93 -7.41
N THR A 94 8.09 5.67 -6.89
CA THR A 94 9.34 6.21 -7.42
C THR A 94 10.27 5.06 -7.76
N LEU A 95 10.67 5.00 -9.03
CA LEU A 95 11.69 4.09 -9.51
C LEU A 95 13.03 4.82 -9.54
N LEU A 96 14.02 4.26 -8.85
CA LEU A 96 15.38 4.73 -8.81
C LEU A 96 16.30 3.71 -9.47
N ASP A 97 17.39 4.17 -10.06
CA ASP A 97 18.49 3.29 -10.45
C ASP A 97 19.32 2.83 -9.23
N ARG A 98 20.33 1.98 -9.46
CA ARG A 98 21.24 1.49 -8.42
C ARG A 98 22.04 2.58 -7.69
N TRP A 99 22.10 3.78 -8.23
CA TRP A 99 22.81 4.93 -7.64
C TRP A 99 21.86 5.90 -6.93
N GLY A 100 20.56 5.58 -6.88
CA GLY A 100 19.54 6.42 -6.25
C GLY A 100 19.06 7.57 -7.16
N VAL A 101 19.43 7.57 -8.44
CA VAL A 101 18.93 8.57 -9.38
C VAL A 101 17.50 8.22 -9.76
N VAL A 102 16.61 9.21 -9.71
CA VAL A 102 15.21 9.04 -10.09
C VAL A 102 15.12 8.76 -11.58
N VAL A 103 14.66 7.56 -11.92
CA VAL A 103 14.34 7.17 -13.29
C VAL A 103 12.95 7.69 -13.64
N LYS A 104 11.99 7.48 -12.74
CA LYS A 104 10.59 7.88 -12.93
C LYS A 104 9.84 7.97 -11.61
N THR A 105 8.85 8.85 -11.56
CA THR A 105 7.90 8.93 -10.46
C THR A 105 6.47 8.97 -11.02
N TRP A 106 5.59 8.22 -10.37
CA TRP A 106 4.15 8.18 -10.63
C TRP A 106 3.39 8.64 -9.40
N SER A 107 2.29 9.37 -9.62
CA SER A 107 1.33 9.72 -8.58
C SER A 107 0.03 8.97 -8.85
N ASN A 108 -0.59 8.42 -7.80
CA ASN A 108 -1.76 7.56 -7.88
C ASN A 108 -1.56 6.40 -8.88
N PHE A 109 -0.42 5.71 -8.77
CA PHE A 109 -0.08 4.59 -9.62
C PHE A 109 -1.16 3.49 -9.53
N ARG A 110 -1.43 2.89 -10.69
CA ARG A 110 -2.26 1.71 -10.88
C ARG A 110 -1.53 0.80 -11.86
N ASN A 111 -1.73 -0.50 -11.73
CA ASN A 111 -1.08 -1.46 -12.63
C ASN A 111 -1.56 -1.28 -14.07
N TYR A 112 -0.67 -1.58 -15.02
CA TYR A 112 -0.90 -1.38 -16.45
C TYR A 112 -1.85 -2.41 -17.10
N ASP A 113 -2.26 -3.44 -16.35
CA ASP A 113 -3.25 -4.45 -16.74
C ASP A 113 -4.70 -4.05 -16.39
N ASP A 114 -4.90 -2.91 -15.72
CA ASP A 114 -6.22 -2.41 -15.38
C ASP A 114 -6.97 -1.91 -16.64
N PRO A 115 -8.05 -2.59 -17.08
CA PRO A 115 -8.80 -2.22 -18.28
C PRO A 115 -9.53 -0.88 -18.14
N THR A 116 -9.65 -0.36 -16.92
CA THR A 116 -10.25 0.95 -16.65
C THR A 116 -9.24 2.11 -16.71
N ASN A 117 -7.95 1.81 -16.85
CA ASN A 117 -6.89 2.79 -16.95
C ASN A 117 -6.23 2.75 -18.34
N PRO A 118 -6.74 3.52 -19.33
CA PRO A 118 -6.42 3.26 -20.73
C PRO A 118 -4.94 3.44 -21.09
N SER A 119 -4.14 4.20 -20.33
CA SER A 119 -2.75 4.58 -20.68
C SER A 119 -2.08 5.44 -19.57
N GLY A 120 -1.91 4.95 -18.34
CA GLY A 120 -1.54 5.82 -17.20
C GLY A 120 -0.37 6.79 -17.44
N ASP A 121 0.69 6.37 -18.14
CA ASP A 121 1.72 7.30 -18.64
C ASP A 121 2.54 6.81 -19.85
N ALA A 122 2.22 5.65 -20.41
CA ALA A 122 2.95 4.99 -21.49
C ALA A 122 4.47 4.87 -21.28
N PHE A 123 4.94 4.72 -20.03
CA PHE A 123 6.37 4.53 -19.78
C PHE A 123 6.90 3.27 -20.48
N ASP A 124 7.91 3.45 -21.31
CA ASP A 124 8.55 2.38 -22.06
C ASP A 124 9.64 1.72 -21.21
N PHE A 125 9.29 0.58 -20.59
CA PHE A 125 10.19 -0.21 -19.76
C PHE A 125 11.34 -0.84 -20.56
N THR A 126 11.26 -0.91 -21.91
CA THR A 126 12.37 -1.40 -22.75
C THR A 126 13.56 -0.44 -22.77
N ARG A 127 13.37 0.81 -22.34
CA ARG A 127 14.44 1.81 -22.21
C ARG A 127 15.30 1.61 -20.95
N LEU A 128 14.85 0.77 -20.01
CA LEU A 128 15.63 0.42 -18.84
C LEU A 128 16.82 -0.45 -19.26
N SER A 129 17.99 -0.14 -18.72
CA SER A 129 19.16 -1.00 -18.89
C SER A 129 19.00 -2.24 -18.01
N PRO A 130 19.48 -3.42 -18.42
CA PRO A 130 19.46 -4.59 -17.56
C PRO A 130 20.22 -4.33 -16.27
N GLY A 131 19.65 -4.74 -15.14
CA GLY A 131 20.26 -4.52 -13.83
C GLY A 131 19.25 -4.32 -12.71
N ASN A 132 19.77 -3.89 -11.56
CA ASN A 132 18.99 -3.69 -10.35
C ASN A 132 18.53 -2.24 -10.22
N TYR A 133 17.28 -2.06 -9.82
CA TYR A 133 16.62 -0.80 -9.55
C TYR A 133 15.96 -0.86 -8.17
N ILE A 134 15.65 0.31 -7.61
CA ILE A 134 14.93 0.41 -6.34
C ILE A 134 13.55 0.97 -6.63
N CYS A 135 12.51 0.23 -6.25
CA CYS A 135 11.14 0.71 -6.29
C CYS A 135 10.72 1.14 -4.88
N VAL A 136 10.29 2.39 -4.77
CA VAL A 136 9.77 2.98 -3.54
C VAL A 136 8.28 3.24 -3.73
N LEU A 137 7.45 2.62 -2.91
CA LEU A 137 6.02 2.87 -2.83
C LEU A 137 5.73 3.63 -1.53
N GLU A 138 5.29 4.87 -1.66
CA GLU A 138 4.71 5.65 -0.56
C GLU A 138 3.18 5.61 -0.69
N TYR A 139 2.43 5.26 0.36
CA TYR A 139 0.98 5.08 0.24
C TYR A 139 0.21 5.47 1.51
N ARG A 140 -1.10 5.65 1.33
CA ARG A 140 -2.10 5.78 2.39
C ARG A 140 -3.24 4.80 2.12
N LEU A 141 -3.69 4.09 3.15
CA LEU A 141 -4.82 3.16 3.04
C LEU A 141 -6.17 3.89 3.12
N THR A 142 -6.23 4.96 3.91
CA THR A 142 -7.39 5.86 4.02
C THR A 142 -6.93 7.32 4.03
N GLN A 143 -7.85 8.26 3.82
CA GLN A 143 -7.56 9.69 3.80
C GLN A 143 -6.83 10.19 5.06
N ASP A 144 -7.18 9.64 6.23
CA ASP A 144 -6.63 10.04 7.52
C ASP A 144 -5.46 9.16 7.98
N SER A 145 -5.19 8.05 7.28
CA SER A 145 -4.09 7.14 7.64
C SER A 145 -2.72 7.81 7.48
N PRO A 146 -1.74 7.48 8.35
CA PRO A 146 -0.37 7.93 8.17
C PRO A 146 0.18 7.42 6.83
N ARG A 147 1.12 8.18 6.25
CA ARG A 147 1.79 7.73 5.03
C ARG A 147 2.79 6.65 5.38
N GLU A 148 2.62 5.48 4.78
CA GLU A 148 3.51 4.34 4.90
C GLU A 148 4.45 4.27 3.69
N LYS A 149 5.54 3.52 3.85
CA LYS A 149 6.57 3.36 2.83
C LYS A 149 7.01 1.91 2.73
N LEU A 150 6.93 1.36 1.52
CA LEU A 150 7.50 0.08 1.12
C LEU A 150 8.65 0.34 0.15
N THR A 151 9.77 -0.35 0.32
CA THR A 151 10.94 -0.22 -0.56
C THR A 151 11.47 -1.60 -0.89
N GLN A 152 11.65 -1.87 -2.18
CA GLN A 152 12.10 -3.18 -2.65
C GLN A 152 13.02 -3.02 -3.86
N MET A 153 14.02 -3.89 -3.94
CA MET A 153 14.83 -4.04 -5.14
C MET A 153 14.02 -4.74 -6.22
N ILE A 154 14.10 -4.21 -7.45
CA ILE A 154 13.55 -4.86 -8.63
C ILE A 154 14.67 -5.10 -9.64
N THR A 155 14.60 -6.21 -10.35
CA THR A 155 15.57 -6.64 -11.35
C THR A 155 14.95 -6.48 -12.73
N VAL A 156 15.64 -5.76 -13.60
CA VAL A 156 15.30 -5.71 -15.03
C VAL A 156 16.19 -6.71 -15.75
N LEU A 157 15.58 -7.74 -16.34
CA LEU A 157 16.29 -8.71 -17.16
C LEU A 157 15.98 -8.50 -18.63
N LYS A 158 17.00 -8.67 -19.46
CA LYS A 158 16.86 -8.75 -20.91
C LYS A 158 16.93 -10.20 -21.33
N GLY A 159 15.81 -10.71 -21.83
CA GLY A 159 15.79 -11.96 -22.59
C GLY A 159 16.69 -11.84 -23.81
N LYS A 160 17.27 -12.96 -24.22
CA LYS A 160 17.96 -13.08 -25.51
C LYS A 160 16.94 -13.25 -26.62
#